data_AF-A0A0C1CLP3-F1
#
_entry.id   AF-A0A0C1CLP3-F1
#
_cell.length_a   1.000
_cell.length_b   1.000
_cell.length_c   1.000
_cell.angle_alpha   90.00
_cell.angle_beta   90.00
_cell.angle_gamma   90.00
#
_symmetry.space_group_name_H-M   'P 1'
#
loop_
_entity.id
_entity.type
_entity.pdbx_description
1 polymer ?
#
loop_
_entity_poly.entity_id
_entity_poly.type
_entity_poly.pdbx_seq_one_letter_code
_entity_poly.pdbx_strand_id
1 'polypeptide(L)'
;MISPDAGGTDQVSQNRGYVAIPEVGDQVMVGFVHNHPDRPFVMGGMFHGGTALGGFANNRVKSIMTRSGHKVVFTEDESIIITDKSGNEIHLDTTGSNINITAPETMTLNCKNMNINVGELLLINPVMKFI
;
A
#
# COMPACT_ATOMS: atom_id res chain seq x y z
N MET A 1 -2.13 17.14 -6.85
CA MET A 1 -2.85 16.00 -7.44
C MET A 1 -4.30 16.33 -7.24
N ILE A 2 -5.10 16.32 -8.31
CA ILE A 2 -6.54 16.50 -8.14
C ILE A 2 -7.07 15.11 -7.82
N SER A 3 -7.42 14.87 -6.55
CA SER A 3 -8.07 13.61 -6.19
C SER A 3 -9.41 13.56 -6.92
N PRO A 4 -9.74 12.45 -7.61
CA PRO A 4 -11.02 12.30 -8.33
C PRO A 4 -12.24 12.48 -7.42
N ASP A 5 -12.07 12.21 -6.13
CA ASP A 5 -13.03 12.45 -5.07
C ASP A 5 -12.28 13.09 -3.89
N ALA A 6 -12.59 14.33 -3.53
CA ALA A 6 -12.00 15.04 -2.40
C ALA A 6 -13.10 15.79 -1.65
N GLY A 7 -13.19 15.63 -0.33
CA GLY A 7 -14.08 16.44 0.49
C GLY A 7 -14.33 15.90 1.90
N GLY A 8 -15.41 16.37 2.49
CA GLY A 8 -16.00 15.85 3.73
C GLY A 8 -17.46 15.49 3.52
N THR A 9 -18.04 14.79 4.49
CA THR A 9 -19.46 14.45 4.64
C THR A 9 -19.84 14.57 6.12
N ASP A 10 -21.12 14.43 6.44
CA ASP A 10 -21.59 14.39 7.83
C ASP A 10 -21.05 13.17 8.62
N GLN A 11 -20.54 12.15 7.92
CA GLN A 11 -19.96 10.94 8.53
C GLN A 11 -18.44 11.00 8.65
N VAL A 12 -17.77 11.69 7.72
CA VAL A 12 -16.31 11.84 7.65
C VAL A 12 -15.99 13.27 7.26
N SER A 13 -15.61 14.08 8.25
CA SER A 13 -15.48 15.54 8.07
C SER A 13 -14.24 15.97 7.29
N GLN A 14 -13.21 15.13 7.18
CA GLN A 14 -11.95 15.42 6.47
C GLN A 14 -11.36 14.18 5.78
N ASN A 15 -10.50 14.40 4.78
CA ASN A 15 -9.72 13.37 4.10
C ASN A 15 -10.53 12.23 3.44
N ARG A 16 -11.75 12.50 2.96
CA ARG A 16 -12.46 11.56 2.09
C ARG A 16 -11.82 11.57 0.70
N GLY A 17 -11.41 10.40 0.21
CA GLY A 17 -10.80 10.23 -1.12
C GLY A 17 -9.37 9.69 -1.09
N TYR A 18 -8.62 9.89 -2.17
CA TYR A 18 -7.21 9.56 -2.23
C TYR A 18 -6.36 10.73 -1.71
N VAL A 19 -5.79 10.55 -0.51
CA VAL A 19 -5.02 11.60 0.17
C VAL A 19 -3.57 11.12 0.37
N ALA A 20 -2.67 11.73 -0.39
CA ALA A 20 -1.23 11.57 -0.32
C ALA A 20 -0.60 12.96 -0.42
N ILE A 21 -0.37 13.59 0.73
CA ILE A 21 0.16 14.95 0.79
C ILE A 21 1.68 14.90 0.58
N PRO A 22 2.24 15.71 -0.34
CA PRO A 22 3.68 15.80 -0.50
C PRO A 22 4.39 16.19 0.79
N GLU A 23 5.60 15.68 0.97
CA GLU A 23 6.44 15.98 2.13
C GLU A 23 7.37 17.17 1.87
N VAL A 24 7.94 17.73 2.94
CA VAL A 24 8.92 18.81 2.81
C VAL A 24 10.15 18.29 2.05
N GLY A 25 10.46 18.92 0.93
CA GLY A 25 11.55 18.53 0.03
C GLY A 25 11.08 17.81 -1.24
N ASP A 26 9.83 17.39 -1.30
CA ASP A 26 9.27 16.79 -2.52
C ASP A 26 9.13 17.83 -3.64
N GLN A 27 9.42 17.40 -4.87
CA GLN A 27 9.14 18.21 -6.05
C GLN A 27 7.67 18.08 -6.42
N VAL A 28 7.02 19.23 -6.61
CA VAL A 28 5.61 19.30 -6.99
C VAL A 28 5.44 20.16 -8.23
N MET A 29 4.43 19.82 -9.04
CA MET A 29 3.96 20.69 -10.09
C MET A 29 2.91 21.65 -9.52
N VAL A 30 3.09 22.96 -9.76
CA VAL A 30 2.18 24.01 -9.28
C VAL A 30 1.41 24.58 -10.47
N GLY A 31 0.09 24.66 -10.32
CA GLY A 31 -0.81 25.36 -11.23
C GLY A 31 -1.29 26.66 -10.61
N PHE A 32 -1.84 27.55 -11.42
CA PHE A 32 -2.34 28.85 -10.97
C PHE A 32 -3.79 29.04 -11.40
N VAL A 33 -4.68 29.35 -10.46
CA VAL A 33 -6.09 29.58 -10.76
C VAL A 33 -6.22 30.79 -11.68
N HIS A 34 -6.85 30.62 -12.84
CA HIS A 34 -6.95 31.63 -13.90
C HIS A 34 -5.59 32.20 -14.35
N ASN A 35 -4.52 31.41 -14.28
CA ASN A 35 -3.14 31.86 -14.56
C ASN A 35 -2.69 33.06 -13.72
N HIS A 36 -3.28 33.26 -12.54
CA HIS A 36 -2.91 34.33 -11.62
C HIS A 36 -1.80 33.85 -10.66
N PRO A 37 -0.60 34.46 -10.67
CA PRO A 37 0.54 33.98 -9.89
C PRO A 37 0.29 33.95 -8.38
N ASP A 38 -0.52 34.87 -7.84
CA ASP A 38 -0.89 34.89 -6.42
C ASP A 38 -1.94 33.83 -6.02
N ARG A 39 -2.32 32.92 -6.92
CA ARG A 39 -3.31 31.86 -6.67
C ARG A 39 -2.78 30.46 -7.00
N PRO A 40 -1.67 30.03 -6.38
CA PRO A 40 -1.08 28.72 -6.65
C PRO A 40 -1.90 27.58 -6.05
N PHE A 41 -1.83 26.41 -6.67
CA PHE A 41 -2.30 25.14 -6.12
C PHE A 41 -1.45 23.96 -6.60
N VAL A 42 -1.38 22.88 -5.83
CA VAL A 42 -0.54 21.72 -6.14
C VAL A 42 -1.24 20.76 -7.10
N MET A 43 -0.71 20.62 -8.32
CA MET A 43 -1.23 19.73 -9.36
C MET A 43 -0.77 18.28 -9.19
N GLY A 44 0.36 18.01 -8.54
CA GLY A 44 0.86 16.65 -8.32
C GLY A 44 2.29 16.62 -7.79
N GLY A 45 2.70 15.49 -7.22
CA GLY A 45 4.12 15.21 -6.98
C GLY A 45 4.82 14.78 -8.26
N MET A 46 6.12 15.03 -8.36
CA MET A 46 6.95 14.67 -9.51
C MET A 46 8.14 13.81 -9.06
N PHE A 47 8.32 12.68 -9.72
CA PHE A 47 9.57 11.93 -9.63
C PHE A 47 10.63 12.55 -10.56
N HIS A 48 11.89 12.50 -10.15
CA HIS A 48 13.05 12.89 -10.96
C HIS A 48 14.15 11.82 -10.86
N GLY A 49 15.28 11.99 -11.56
CA GLY A 49 16.34 10.96 -11.63
C GLY A 49 16.95 10.51 -10.29
N GLY A 50 16.69 11.21 -9.19
CA GLY A 50 17.12 10.81 -7.83
C GLY A 50 16.04 10.11 -7.01
N THR A 51 14.77 10.17 -7.41
CA THR A 51 13.60 9.64 -6.66
C THR A 51 12.74 8.68 -7.47
N ALA A 52 12.95 8.62 -8.79
CA ALA A 52 12.26 7.71 -9.70
C ALA A 52 12.99 6.36 -9.80
N LEU A 53 12.35 5.29 -9.33
CA LEU A 53 12.72 3.91 -9.66
C LEU A 53 11.58 3.16 -10.40
N GLY A 54 10.46 3.85 -10.64
CA GLY A 54 9.18 3.25 -11.02
C GLY A 54 9.21 2.42 -12.30
N GLY A 55 8.40 1.35 -12.31
CA GLY A 55 8.23 0.43 -13.44
C GLY A 55 9.23 -0.72 -13.50
N PHE A 56 10.44 -0.58 -12.93
CA PHE A 56 11.50 -1.60 -13.04
C PHE A 56 11.71 -2.06 -14.50
N ALA A 57 12.26 -3.26 -14.72
CA ALA A 57 12.41 -3.82 -16.06
C ALA A 57 11.04 -4.01 -16.72
N ASN A 58 10.86 -3.42 -17.91
CA ASN A 58 9.66 -3.55 -18.74
C ASN A 58 8.34 -3.13 -18.08
N ASN A 59 8.37 -2.20 -17.12
CA ASN A 59 7.18 -1.75 -16.39
C ASN A 59 6.42 -2.90 -15.69
N ARG A 60 7.10 -3.99 -15.28
CA ARG A 60 6.43 -5.20 -14.76
C ARG A 60 6.03 -5.13 -13.28
N VAL A 61 6.36 -4.05 -12.60
CA VAL A 61 6.05 -3.87 -11.18
C VAL A 61 5.42 -2.51 -10.99
N LYS A 62 4.25 -2.50 -10.35
CA LYS A 62 3.50 -1.30 -9.98
C LYS A 62 3.33 -1.29 -8.48
N SER A 63 3.44 -0.14 -7.85
CA SER A 63 3.38 -0.08 -6.39
C SER A 63 2.88 1.24 -5.85
N ILE A 64 2.27 1.17 -4.68
CA ILE A 64 2.07 2.31 -3.78
C ILE A 64 3.08 2.15 -2.65
N MET A 65 3.88 3.18 -2.38
CA MET A 65 4.91 3.16 -1.33
C MET A 65 4.85 4.43 -0.48
N THR A 66 4.92 4.27 0.84
CA THR A 66 5.02 5.40 1.78
C THR A 66 6.50 5.79 2.02
N ARG A 67 6.77 7.00 2.52
CA ARG A 67 8.14 7.39 2.92
C ARG A 67 8.77 6.39 3.91
N SER A 68 7.97 5.89 4.85
CA SER A 68 8.44 4.93 5.85
C SER A 68 8.73 3.53 5.29
N GLY A 69 8.43 3.27 4.01
CA GLY A 69 8.76 2.02 3.34
C GLY A 69 7.67 0.95 3.38
N HIS A 70 6.43 1.29 3.73
CA HIS A 70 5.28 0.39 3.57
C HIS A 70 4.88 0.32 2.09
N LYS A 71 4.45 -0.85 1.61
CA LYS A 71 4.24 -1.10 0.19
C LYS A 71 2.97 -1.91 -0.06
N VAL A 72 2.29 -1.56 -1.14
CA VAL A 72 1.38 -2.45 -1.87
C VAL A 72 1.96 -2.61 -3.26
N VAL A 73 2.29 -3.83 -3.66
CA VAL A 73 3.01 -4.14 -4.90
C VAL A 73 2.19 -5.10 -5.75
N PHE A 74 2.09 -4.79 -7.04
CA PHE A 74 1.46 -5.58 -8.08
C PHE A 74 2.53 -5.98 -9.10
N THR A 75 2.52 -7.24 -9.49
CA THR A 75 3.53 -7.83 -10.37
C THR A 75 2.87 -8.49 -11.58
N GLU A 76 3.57 -8.57 -12.71
CA GLU A 76 3.04 -9.21 -13.92
C GLU A 76 3.07 -10.75 -13.88
N ASP A 77 3.65 -11.37 -12.86
CA ASP A 77 3.39 -12.76 -12.46
C ASP A 77 2.08 -12.91 -11.66
N GLU A 78 1.23 -11.88 -11.71
CA GLU A 78 -0.10 -11.78 -11.12
C GLU A 78 -0.14 -11.80 -9.58
N SER A 79 1.01 -11.66 -8.91
CA SER A 79 1.08 -11.63 -7.44
C SER A 79 0.82 -10.25 -6.86
N ILE A 80 0.17 -10.20 -5.69
CA ILE A 80 -0.08 -8.97 -4.89
C ILE A 80 0.62 -9.11 -3.54
N ILE A 81 1.44 -8.13 -3.19
CA ILE A 81 2.25 -8.14 -1.95
C ILE A 81 1.95 -6.87 -1.15
N ILE A 82 1.54 -7.03 0.11
CA ILE A 82 1.36 -5.95 1.07
C ILE A 82 2.40 -6.14 2.17
N THR A 83 3.29 -5.15 2.33
CA THR A 83 4.38 -5.23 3.30
C THR A 83 4.52 -3.96 4.11
N ASP A 84 4.95 -4.11 5.35
CA ASP A 84 5.51 -3.01 6.13
C ASP A 84 7.05 -3.06 6.14
N LYS A 85 7.66 -2.01 6.68
CA LYS A 85 9.13 -1.96 6.81
C LYS A 85 9.71 -2.95 7.82
N SER A 86 8.87 -3.55 8.65
CA SER A 86 9.25 -4.39 9.79
C SER A 86 9.20 -5.89 9.45
N GLY A 87 8.73 -6.26 8.25
CA GLY A 87 8.66 -7.63 7.77
C GLY A 87 7.30 -8.31 7.96
N ASN A 88 6.25 -7.56 8.28
CA ASN A 88 4.87 -8.07 8.15
C ASN A 88 4.51 -8.15 6.67
N GLU A 89 3.93 -9.27 6.25
CA GLU A 89 3.62 -9.53 4.85
C GLU A 89 2.26 -10.24 4.68
N ILE A 90 1.49 -9.79 3.70
CA ILE A 90 0.41 -10.55 3.06
C ILE A 90 0.80 -10.72 1.60
N HIS A 91 0.91 -11.96 1.16
CA HIS A 91 1.28 -12.31 -0.21
C HIS A 91 0.19 -13.19 -0.83
N LEU A 92 -0.45 -12.66 -1.86
CA LEU A 92 -1.37 -13.38 -2.75
C LEU A 92 -0.55 -13.84 -3.97
N ASP A 93 -0.22 -15.13 -4.01
CA ASP A 93 0.57 -15.75 -5.07
C ASP A 93 -0.38 -16.44 -6.07
N THR A 94 -0.48 -15.86 -7.25
CA THR A 94 -1.37 -16.37 -8.30
C THR A 94 -0.79 -17.60 -9.00
N THR A 95 0.53 -17.68 -9.16
CA THR A 95 1.19 -18.81 -9.83
C THR A 95 1.03 -20.10 -9.00
N GLY A 96 1.25 -20.00 -7.69
CA GLY A 96 1.05 -21.12 -6.76
C GLY A 96 -0.40 -21.29 -6.28
N SER A 97 -1.27 -20.32 -6.56
CA SER A 97 -2.63 -20.25 -6.00
C SER A 97 -2.67 -20.27 -4.47
N ASN A 98 -1.69 -19.60 -3.85
CA ASN A 98 -1.46 -19.60 -2.41
C ASN A 98 -1.70 -18.22 -1.79
N ILE A 99 -2.05 -18.22 -0.50
CA ILE A 99 -2.03 -17.01 0.32
C ILE A 99 -1.10 -17.27 1.50
N ASN A 100 -0.11 -16.40 1.68
CA ASN A 100 0.79 -16.42 2.82
C ASN A 100 0.60 -15.15 3.65
N ILE A 101 0.42 -15.30 4.95
CA ILE A 101 0.34 -14.19 5.91
C ILE A 101 1.43 -14.43 6.95
N THR A 102 2.36 -13.49 7.08
CA THR A 102 3.52 -13.60 7.96
C THR A 102 3.62 -12.39 8.87
N ALA A 103 3.91 -12.64 10.15
CA ALA A 103 4.22 -11.64 11.14
C ALA A 103 5.49 -12.07 11.91
N PRO A 104 6.48 -11.19 12.13
CA PRO A 104 7.70 -11.54 12.87
C PRO A 104 7.46 -11.92 14.35
N GLU A 105 6.38 -11.41 14.96
CA GLU A 105 6.08 -11.66 16.37
C GLU A 105 4.74 -12.37 16.56
N THR A 106 3.65 -11.61 16.73
CA THR A 106 2.33 -12.15 17.10
C THR A 106 1.30 -11.86 16.00
N MET A 107 0.49 -12.87 15.66
CA MET A 107 -0.69 -12.73 14.82
C MET A 107 -1.95 -13.00 15.64
N THR A 108 -2.92 -12.07 15.63
CA THR A 108 -4.16 -12.16 16.42
C THR A 108 -5.38 -12.03 15.52
N LEU A 109 -6.32 -12.97 15.63
CA LEU A 109 -7.59 -12.97 14.89
C LEU A 109 -8.75 -12.82 15.88
N ASN A 110 -9.41 -11.67 15.87
CA ASN A 110 -10.53 -11.36 16.78
C ASN A 110 -11.86 -11.34 16.01
N CYS A 111 -12.84 -12.12 16.45
CA CYS A 111 -14.16 -12.18 15.82
C CYS A 111 -15.22 -12.74 16.78
N LYS A 112 -16.51 -12.46 16.49
CA LYS A 112 -17.63 -13.08 17.22
C LYS A 112 -17.78 -14.57 16.91
N ASN A 113 -17.67 -14.95 15.64
CA ASN A 113 -17.71 -16.34 15.17
C ASN A 113 -16.61 -16.53 14.12
N MET A 114 -15.92 -17.67 14.14
CA MET A 114 -14.89 -18.07 13.16
C MET A 114 -15.24 -19.43 12.55
N ASN A 115 -15.25 -19.53 11.23
CA ASN A 115 -15.40 -20.78 10.50
C ASN A 115 -14.15 -21.01 9.64
N ILE A 116 -13.52 -22.18 9.76
CA ILE A 116 -12.38 -22.60 8.95
C ILE A 116 -12.75 -23.91 8.27
N ASN A 117 -12.94 -23.89 6.96
CA ASN A 117 -13.29 -25.07 6.16
C ASN A 117 -12.08 -25.44 5.30
N VAL A 118 -11.58 -26.67 5.47
CA VAL A 118 -10.43 -27.18 4.73
C VAL A 118 -10.82 -28.50 4.07
N GLY A 119 -10.64 -28.61 2.76
CA GLY A 119 -11.08 -29.79 1.98
C GLY A 119 -10.19 -31.01 2.15
N GLU A 120 -8.91 -30.82 2.48
CA GLU A 120 -7.91 -31.89 2.56
C GLU A 120 -7.24 -31.96 3.93
N LEU A 121 -6.33 -31.03 4.25
CA LEU A 121 -5.48 -31.12 5.44
C LEU A 121 -5.30 -29.77 6.14
N LEU A 122 -5.55 -29.75 7.45
CA LEU A 122 -5.18 -28.65 8.34
C LEU A 122 -3.98 -29.05 9.20
N LEU A 123 -2.85 -28.35 9.04
CA LEU A 123 -1.65 -28.52 9.87
C LEU A 123 -1.51 -27.36 10.86
N ILE A 124 -1.26 -27.68 12.14
CA ILE A 124 -0.97 -26.73 13.21
C ILE A 124 0.30 -27.19 13.92
N ASN A 125 1.41 -26.49 13.68
CA ASN A 125 2.74 -26.88 14.15
C ASN A 125 3.26 -25.89 15.21
N PRO A 126 3.08 -26.15 16.52
CA PRO A 126 3.72 -25.34 17.55
C PRO A 126 5.22 -25.65 17.61
N VAL A 127 6.05 -24.62 17.79
CA VAL A 127 7.46 -24.82 18.14
C VAL A 127 7.51 -25.31 19.60
N MET A 128 7.77 -26.60 19.81
CA MET A 128 8.09 -27.10 21.15
C MET A 128 9.49 -26.62 21.53
N LYS A 129 9.58 -25.70 22.50
CA LYS A 129 10.84 -25.43 23.20
C LYS A 129 11.01 -26.52 24.26
N PHE A 130 11.89 -27.48 24.00
CA PHE A 130 12.36 -28.37 25.06
C PHE A 130 13.20 -27.52 26.03
N ILE A 131 12.74 -27.44 27.28
CA ILE A 131 13.51 -26.97 28.44
C ILE A 131 14.51 -28.05 28.87
#